data_AF-A0A1X9YNF3-F1
#
_entry.id   AF-A0A1X9YNF3-F1
#
_cell.length_a   1.000
_cell.length_b   1.000
_cell.length_c   1.000
_cell.angle_alpha   90.00
_cell.angle_beta   90.00
_cell.angle_gamma   90.00
#
_symmetry.space_group_name_H-M   'P 1'
#
loop_
_entity.id
_entity.type
_entity.pdbx_description
1 polymer ?
#
loop_
_entity_poly.entity_id
_entity_poly.type
_entity_poly.pdbx_seq_one_letter_code
_entity_poly.pdbx_strand_id
1 'polypeptide(L)'
;MAGYRRGRLHNGLYHLRGRGHDAFPLFQRVRQLLQAQSINCGHGFVNLGLSRWQHHTGSTAYGLSKLHAFTMPQLNFNWVILLPFFAGAAVATQTAINGQLRASVGSPLVAAFISFSIGTLLLASLILITRQEMPSLSQVSGVEWYKFLGGVLGAFFIMSVIVSVQRLSIANLLALVIAGQLIIALVYDHFGLLGLKQSPITLTRLAGAVALIIGAYLINKK
;
A
#
# COMPACT_ATOMS: atom_id res chain seq x y z
N MET A 1 85.33 26.45 32.66
CA MET A 1 85.37 25.85 31.30
C MET A 1 85.01 24.38 31.43
N ALA A 2 83.97 23.91 30.71
CA ALA A 2 83.51 22.52 30.53
C ALA A 2 83.22 21.70 31.82
N GLY A 3 82.17 20.89 31.95
CA GLY A 3 81.10 20.47 31.06
C GLY A 3 80.25 19.42 31.81
N TYR A 4 78.95 19.40 31.47
CA TYR A 4 78.12 18.20 31.31
C TYR A 4 78.13 17.10 32.41
N ARG A 5 77.05 17.02 33.21
CA ARG A 5 76.48 15.75 33.72
C ARG A 5 74.97 15.92 33.97
N ARG A 6 74.16 15.50 33.00
CA ARG A 6 72.71 15.26 33.16
C ARG A 6 72.49 13.78 33.46
N GLY A 7 71.56 13.51 34.37
CA GLY A 7 71.30 12.22 35.00
C GLY A 7 70.89 11.09 34.06
N ARG A 8 71.11 9.87 34.55
CA ARG A 8 70.81 8.59 33.91
C ARG A 8 69.95 7.75 34.86
N LEU A 9 69.02 6.99 34.26
CA LEU A 9 68.25 5.84 34.80
C LEU A 9 67.04 6.23 35.66
N HIS A 10 65.83 5.68 35.49
CA HIS A 10 65.44 4.36 34.99
C HIS A 10 63.95 4.31 34.58
N ASN A 11 63.55 3.18 33.98
CA ASN A 11 62.21 2.70 33.64
C ASN A 11 61.60 3.32 32.38
N GLY A 12 61.14 2.57 31.37
CA GLY A 12 60.85 1.15 31.28
C GLY A 12 59.80 1.03 30.17
N LEU A 13 60.14 0.25 29.15
CA LEU A 13 59.27 -0.49 28.23
C LEU A 13 57.76 -0.22 28.32
N TYR A 14 57.11 0.10 27.19
CA TYR A 14 56.27 -0.83 26.43
C TYR A 14 55.48 -0.07 25.34
N HIS A 15 55.56 -0.60 24.12
CA HIS A 15 54.77 -0.24 22.96
C HIS A 15 53.26 -0.18 23.25
N LEU A 16 52.61 0.93 22.89
CA LEU A 16 51.17 0.94 22.62
C LEU A 16 50.89 1.57 21.24
N ARG A 17 50.95 0.71 20.23
CA ARG A 17 50.34 0.93 18.92
C ARG A 17 48.84 0.68 19.09
N GLY A 18 48.06 1.74 19.27
CA GLY A 18 46.60 1.66 19.34
C GLY A 18 46.02 1.16 18.02
N ARG A 19 45.57 -0.10 18.01
CA ARG A 19 44.62 -0.61 17.03
C ARG A 19 43.23 -0.15 17.46
N GLY A 20 42.57 0.65 16.62
CA GLY A 20 41.11 0.61 16.54
C GLY A 20 40.66 -0.76 16.05
N HIS A 21 39.38 -1.07 16.26
CA HIS A 21 38.65 -2.31 15.94
C HIS A 21 38.36 -3.25 17.12
N ASP A 22 37.61 -2.81 18.13
CA ASP A 22 36.92 -3.73 19.06
C ASP A 22 35.58 -3.15 19.57
N ALA A 23 34.67 -2.76 18.66
CA ALA A 23 33.27 -2.41 18.99
C ALA A 23 32.25 -3.48 18.54
N PHE A 24 32.73 -4.62 18.04
CA PHE A 24 31.91 -5.70 17.50
C PHE A 24 31.31 -6.70 18.52
N PRO A 25 31.89 -6.95 19.72
CA PRO A 25 31.36 -8.00 20.60
C PRO A 25 30.10 -7.59 21.41
N LEU A 26 29.85 -6.29 21.61
CA LEU A 26 28.68 -5.81 22.36
C LEU A 26 27.38 -5.94 21.53
N PHE A 27 27.45 -5.70 20.22
CA PHE A 27 26.29 -5.80 19.32
C PHE A 27 25.84 -7.26 19.14
N GLN A 28 26.78 -8.21 19.16
CA GLN A 28 26.50 -9.65 19.14
C GLN A 28 25.80 -10.11 20.43
N ARG A 29 26.20 -9.57 21.59
CA ARG A 29 25.54 -9.90 22.88
C ARG A 29 24.13 -9.33 22.99
N VAL A 30 23.87 -8.13 22.48
CA VAL A 30 22.50 -7.56 22.43
C VAL A 30 21.59 -8.38 21.49
N ARG A 31 22.12 -8.86 20.36
CA ARG A 31 21.37 -9.72 19.44
C ARG A 31 21.05 -11.11 20.04
N GLN A 32 21.96 -11.69 20.82
CA GLN A 32 21.70 -12.95 21.54
C GLN A 32 20.63 -12.78 22.64
N LEU A 33 20.64 -11.65 23.36
CA LEU A 33 19.63 -11.38 24.40
C LEU A 33 18.23 -11.14 23.81
N LEU A 34 18.13 -10.54 22.62
CA LEU A 34 16.85 -10.36 21.93
C LEU A 34 16.30 -11.65 21.31
N GLN A 35 17.16 -12.61 20.94
CA GLN A 35 16.73 -13.93 20.46
C GLN A 35 16.40 -14.91 21.59
N ALA A 36 16.98 -14.73 22.78
CA ALA A 36 16.68 -15.56 23.95
C ALA A 36 15.27 -15.29 24.54
N GLN A 37 14.63 -14.17 24.25
CA GLN A 37 13.26 -13.86 24.70
C GLN A 37 12.15 -14.41 23.78
N SER A 38 12.47 -14.88 22.57
CA SER A 38 11.46 -15.44 21.65
C SER A 38 11.33 -16.97 21.71
N ILE A 39 12.03 -17.64 22.64
CA ILE A 39 12.01 -19.11 22.78
C ILE A 39 11.84 -19.49 24.26
N ASN A 40 10.70 -19.12 24.87
CA ASN A 40 10.21 -19.84 26.06
C ASN A 40 8.75 -19.50 26.41
N CYS A 41 7.80 -20.06 25.66
CA CYS A 41 6.41 -20.20 26.12
C CYS A 41 5.99 -21.66 25.91
N GLY A 42 6.50 -22.55 26.77
CA GLY A 42 6.08 -23.93 26.87
C GLY A 42 6.56 -24.57 28.16
N HIS A 43 5.65 -24.76 29.12
CA HIS A 43 5.55 -25.84 30.14
C HIS A 43 4.47 -25.39 31.16
N GLY A 44 3.23 -25.91 31.09
CA GLY A 44 2.66 -26.92 32.01
C GLY A 44 2.43 -26.34 33.42
N PHE A 45 1.23 -26.12 33.96
CA PHE A 45 0.09 -27.00 34.30
C PHE A 45 -1.11 -26.05 34.59
N VAL A 46 -2.32 -26.23 34.07
CA VAL A 46 -3.43 -26.96 34.71
C VAL A 46 -4.32 -27.57 33.61
N ASN A 47 -4.48 -28.88 33.69
CA ASN A 47 -5.20 -29.72 32.74
C ASN A 47 -6.45 -30.26 33.43
N LEU A 48 -7.62 -29.67 33.17
CA LEU A 48 -8.94 -30.25 33.43
C LEU A 48 -9.93 -29.57 32.46
N GLY A 49 -10.23 -30.20 31.32
CA GLY A 49 -11.44 -29.89 30.55
C GLY A 49 -11.36 -29.71 29.03
N LEU A 50 -10.23 -29.98 28.35
CA LEU A 50 -10.11 -29.75 26.88
C LEU A 50 -9.95 -31.02 26.03
N SER A 51 -10.07 -32.22 26.59
CA SER A 51 -9.99 -33.48 25.83
C SER A 51 -11.23 -33.77 24.94
N ARG A 52 -12.28 -32.94 25.00
CA ARG A 52 -13.51 -33.12 24.20
C ARG A 52 -13.52 -32.32 22.87
N TRP A 53 -12.52 -31.47 22.62
CA TRP A 53 -12.46 -30.64 21.41
C TRP A 53 -11.46 -31.09 20.34
N GLN A 54 -10.66 -32.14 20.60
CA GLN A 54 -9.62 -32.59 19.66
C GLN A 54 -10.09 -33.63 18.61
N HIS A 55 -11.35 -34.06 18.63
CA HIS A 55 -11.87 -35.05 17.67
C HIS A 55 -12.58 -34.46 16.43
N HIS A 56 -12.56 -33.13 16.21
CA HIS A 56 -13.24 -32.50 15.06
C HIS A 56 -12.40 -31.58 14.16
N THR A 57 -11.07 -31.55 14.31
CA THR A 57 -10.19 -30.71 13.47
C THR A 57 -9.10 -31.52 12.79
N GLY A 58 -9.50 -32.55 12.02
CA GLY A 58 -8.59 -33.51 11.40
C GLY A 58 -8.69 -33.69 9.88
N SER A 59 -9.28 -32.77 9.11
CA SER A 59 -9.49 -33.05 7.68
C SER A 59 -9.41 -31.88 6.68
N THR A 60 -8.67 -30.80 6.96
CA THR A 60 -8.49 -29.68 5.99
C THR A 60 -7.03 -29.29 5.72
N ALA A 61 -6.05 -30.13 6.09
CA ALA A 61 -4.64 -29.92 5.74
C ALA A 61 -4.23 -30.45 4.35
N TYR A 62 -5.15 -31.05 3.60
CA TYR A 62 -4.91 -31.53 2.23
C TYR A 62 -5.41 -30.51 1.20
N GLY A 63 -4.56 -29.55 0.82
CA GLY A 63 -4.85 -28.62 -0.28
C GLY A 63 -3.94 -27.39 -0.35
N LEU A 64 -3.29 -27.02 0.76
CA LEU A 64 -2.55 -25.76 0.88
C LEU A 64 -1.14 -25.75 0.24
N SER A 65 -0.70 -26.84 -0.39
CA SER A 65 0.65 -26.96 -0.97
C SER A 65 0.72 -26.99 -2.50
N LYS A 66 -0.42 -26.85 -3.20
CA LYS A 66 -0.48 -26.85 -4.68
C LYS A 66 -1.20 -25.66 -5.30
N LEU A 67 -1.39 -24.59 -4.55
CA LEU A 67 -1.66 -23.29 -5.16
C LEU A 67 -0.31 -22.77 -5.62
N HIS A 68 -0.03 -22.85 -6.92
CA HIS A 68 0.85 -21.87 -7.53
C HIS A 68 0.21 -20.52 -7.25
N ALA A 69 0.53 -19.93 -6.09
CA ALA A 69 0.36 -18.52 -5.88
C ALA A 69 0.91 -17.90 -7.15
N PHE A 70 0.08 -17.15 -7.87
CA PHE A 70 0.60 -16.22 -8.85
C PHE A 70 1.47 -15.27 -8.05
N THR A 71 2.74 -15.67 -7.84
CA THR A 71 3.77 -14.84 -7.27
C THR A 71 3.84 -13.73 -8.29
N MET A 72 3.21 -12.59 -7.96
CA MET A 72 3.37 -11.36 -8.72
C MET A 72 4.85 -11.30 -9.03
N PRO A 73 5.28 -11.40 -10.31
CA PRO A 73 6.69 -11.34 -10.63
C PRO A 73 7.17 -10.06 -9.97
N GLN A 74 8.22 -10.13 -9.13
CA GLN A 74 8.73 -9.00 -8.35
C GLN A 74 8.79 -7.79 -9.29
N LEU A 75 7.76 -6.93 -9.23
CA LEU A 75 7.56 -5.90 -10.24
C LEU A 75 8.69 -4.92 -9.98
N ASN A 76 9.62 -4.81 -10.93
CA ASN A 76 10.71 -3.83 -10.85
C ASN A 76 10.10 -2.50 -10.41
N PHE A 77 10.71 -1.82 -9.42
CA PHE A 77 10.17 -0.62 -8.77
C PHE A 77 9.61 0.43 -9.76
N ASN A 78 10.19 0.52 -10.96
CA ASN A 78 9.71 1.34 -12.06
C ASN A 78 8.23 1.09 -12.44
N TRP A 79 7.77 -0.17 -12.44
CA TRP A 79 6.37 -0.52 -12.75
C TRP A 79 5.38 -0.01 -11.70
N VAL A 80 5.81 0.09 -10.43
CA VAL A 80 4.97 0.59 -9.32
C VAL A 80 4.58 2.05 -9.53
N ILE A 81 5.41 2.84 -10.23
CA ILE A 81 5.14 4.26 -10.51
C ILE A 81 4.42 4.44 -11.87
N LEU A 82 4.76 3.61 -12.87
CA LEU A 82 4.18 3.74 -14.21
C LEU A 82 2.71 3.29 -14.27
N LEU A 83 2.31 2.26 -13.53
CA LEU A 83 0.94 1.75 -13.56
C LEU A 83 -0.10 2.81 -13.14
N PRO A 84 0.05 3.54 -12.01
CA PRO A 84 -0.85 4.63 -11.66
C PRO A 84 -0.90 5.76 -12.69
N PHE A 85 0.24 6.07 -13.33
CA PHE A 85 0.29 7.09 -14.39
C PHE A 85 -0.59 6.69 -15.58
N PHE A 86 -0.43 5.46 -16.09
CA PHE A 86 -1.26 4.96 -17.18
C PHE A 86 -2.73 4.80 -16.79
N ALA A 87 -3.02 4.43 -15.53
CA ALA A 87 -4.38 4.42 -15.02
C ALA A 87 -4.99 5.84 -15.04
N GLY A 88 -4.22 6.87 -14.67
CA GLY A 88 -4.65 8.27 -14.77
C GLY A 88 -4.94 8.70 -16.21
N ALA A 89 -4.07 8.32 -17.16
CA ALA A 89 -4.30 8.56 -18.59
C ALA A 89 -5.58 7.86 -19.08
N ALA A 90 -5.78 6.60 -18.69
CA ALA A 90 -6.99 5.85 -19.02
C ALA A 90 -8.26 6.50 -18.44
N VAL A 91 -8.22 7.02 -17.21
CA VAL A 91 -9.35 7.75 -16.60
C VAL A 91 -9.69 9.02 -17.39
N ALA A 92 -8.69 9.75 -17.89
CA ALA A 92 -8.92 10.93 -18.72
C ALA A 92 -9.62 10.57 -20.04
N THR A 93 -9.12 9.55 -20.74
CA THR A 93 -9.73 9.04 -21.97
C THR A 93 -11.13 8.49 -21.73
N GLN A 94 -11.33 7.72 -20.65
CA GLN A 94 -12.63 7.20 -20.24
C GLN A 94 -13.64 8.32 -19.99
N THR A 95 -13.21 9.42 -19.35
CA THR A 95 -14.09 10.57 -19.10
C THR A 95 -14.61 11.18 -20.41
N ALA A 96 -13.74 11.31 -21.42
CA ALA A 96 -14.12 11.77 -22.75
C ALA A 96 -15.07 10.80 -23.47
N ILE A 97 -14.73 9.51 -23.48
CA ILE A 97 -15.53 8.45 -24.12
C ILE A 97 -16.91 8.37 -23.49
N ASN A 98 -17.00 8.35 -22.15
CA ASN A 98 -18.29 8.26 -21.46
C ASN A 98 -19.14 9.53 -21.67
N GLY A 99 -18.50 10.70 -21.81
CA GLY A 99 -19.17 11.94 -22.21
C GLY A 99 -19.80 11.85 -23.60
N GLN A 100 -19.11 11.25 -24.56
CA GLN A 100 -19.65 10.98 -25.91
C GLN A 100 -20.74 9.92 -25.89
N LEU A 101 -20.55 8.84 -25.14
CA LEU A 101 -21.57 7.80 -24.96
C LEU A 101 -22.87 8.40 -24.40
N ARG A 102 -22.77 9.30 -23.40
CA ARG A 102 -23.92 10.07 -22.91
C ARG A 102 -24.60 10.86 -24.03
N ALA A 103 -23.84 11.52 -24.91
CA ALA A 103 -24.42 12.27 -26.02
C ALA A 103 -25.19 11.35 -26.99
N SER A 104 -24.72 10.11 -27.19
CA SER A 104 -25.40 9.12 -28.03
C SER A 104 -26.66 8.53 -27.40
N VAL A 105 -26.66 8.28 -26.08
CA VAL A 105 -27.78 7.60 -25.38
C VAL A 105 -28.73 8.55 -24.64
N GLY A 106 -28.40 9.85 -24.57
CA GLY A 106 -29.24 10.90 -23.98
C GLY A 106 -29.29 10.92 -22.44
N SER A 107 -28.77 9.88 -21.75
CA SER A 107 -28.85 9.77 -20.28
C SER A 107 -27.49 9.50 -19.64
N PRO A 108 -27.07 10.27 -18.61
CA PRO A 108 -25.82 10.04 -17.90
C PRO A 108 -25.84 8.73 -17.11
N LEU A 109 -27.01 8.33 -16.58
CA LEU A 109 -27.16 7.09 -15.83
C LEU A 109 -27.04 5.88 -16.76
N VAL A 110 -27.67 5.93 -17.94
CA VAL A 110 -27.58 4.85 -18.94
C VAL A 110 -26.15 4.72 -19.47
N ALA A 111 -25.47 5.84 -19.75
CA ALA A 111 -24.08 5.81 -20.17
C ALA A 111 -23.15 5.20 -19.11
N ALA A 112 -23.31 5.58 -17.83
CA ALA A 112 -22.56 4.98 -16.73
C ALA A 112 -22.83 3.47 -16.62
N PHE A 113 -24.09 3.05 -16.69
CA PHE A 113 -24.48 1.63 -16.64
C PHE A 113 -23.86 0.81 -17.76
N ILE A 114 -23.88 1.31 -19.00
CA ILE A 114 -23.25 0.64 -20.15
C ILE A 114 -21.75 0.52 -19.94
N SER A 115 -21.06 1.59 -19.54
CA SER A 115 -19.60 1.54 -19.31
C SER A 115 -19.22 0.56 -18.20
N PHE A 116 -19.97 0.52 -17.09
CA PHE A 116 -19.75 -0.45 -16.02
C PHE A 116 -20.05 -1.89 -16.45
N SER A 117 -21.07 -2.09 -17.28
CA SER A 117 -21.40 -3.41 -17.82
C SER A 117 -20.27 -3.95 -18.69
N ILE A 118 -19.74 -3.13 -19.60
CA ILE A 118 -18.60 -3.51 -20.45
C ILE A 118 -17.35 -3.78 -19.61
N GLY A 119 -17.04 -2.91 -18.63
CA GLY A 119 -15.92 -3.12 -17.71
C GLY A 119 -16.06 -4.39 -16.87
N THR A 120 -17.27 -4.70 -16.41
CA THR A 120 -17.57 -5.93 -15.65
C THR A 120 -17.39 -7.17 -16.52
N LEU A 121 -17.86 -7.14 -17.77
CA LEU A 121 -17.67 -8.23 -18.73
C LEU A 121 -16.18 -8.46 -19.04
N LEU A 122 -15.39 -7.39 -19.18
CA LEU A 122 -13.94 -7.49 -19.35
C LEU A 122 -13.30 -8.16 -18.12
N LEU A 123 -13.62 -7.73 -16.90
CA LEU A 123 -13.09 -8.32 -15.67
C LEU A 123 -13.50 -9.79 -15.52
N ALA A 124 -14.77 -10.12 -15.78
CA ALA A 124 -15.24 -11.50 -15.77
C ALA A 124 -14.49 -12.37 -16.79
N SER A 125 -14.26 -11.86 -18.00
CA SER A 125 -13.50 -12.55 -19.03
C SER A 125 -12.05 -12.78 -18.61
N LEU A 126 -11.41 -11.78 -18.00
CA LEU A 126 -10.04 -11.90 -17.49
C LEU A 126 -9.93 -12.92 -16.35
N ILE A 127 -10.91 -12.96 -15.45
CA ILE A 127 -11.00 -13.98 -14.38
C ILE A 127 -11.03 -15.39 -14.99
N LEU A 128 -11.84 -15.60 -16.03
CA LEU A 128 -11.96 -16.89 -16.73
C LEU A 128 -10.67 -17.26 -17.48
N ILE A 129 -10.09 -16.32 -18.22
CA ILE A 129 -8.86 -16.53 -19.01
C ILE A 129 -7.67 -16.85 -18.10
N THR A 130 -7.52 -16.10 -17.00
CA THR A 130 -6.44 -16.30 -16.03
C THR A 130 -6.74 -17.39 -15.01
N ARG A 131 -7.92 -18.01 -15.09
CA ARG A 131 -8.38 -19.11 -14.22
C ARG A 131 -8.27 -18.78 -12.73
N GLN A 132 -8.67 -17.57 -12.34
CA GLN A 132 -8.70 -17.20 -10.93
C GLN A 132 -9.74 -18.02 -10.18
N GLU A 133 -9.40 -18.48 -8.98
CA GLU A 133 -10.34 -19.17 -8.11
C GLU A 133 -11.39 -18.19 -7.58
N MET A 134 -12.66 -18.51 -7.79
CA MET A 134 -13.76 -17.69 -7.26
C MET A 134 -14.01 -18.06 -5.79
N PRO A 135 -14.16 -17.08 -4.89
CA PRO A 135 -14.45 -17.35 -3.50
C PRO A 135 -15.82 -18.03 -3.36
N SER A 136 -15.95 -18.93 -2.38
CA SER A 136 -17.23 -19.55 -2.05
C SER A 136 -18.22 -18.50 -1.51
N LEU A 137 -19.52 -18.78 -1.61
CA LEU A 137 -20.55 -17.91 -1.04
C LEU A 137 -20.35 -17.67 0.47
N SER A 138 -19.87 -18.68 1.20
CA SER A 138 -19.54 -18.54 2.62
C SER A 138 -18.39 -17.57 2.86
N GLN A 139 -17.34 -17.61 2.03
CA GLN A 139 -16.22 -16.68 2.11
C GLN A 139 -16.67 -15.24 1.82
N VAL A 140 -17.52 -15.04 0.81
CA VAL A 140 -18.06 -13.71 0.47
C VAL A 140 -18.99 -13.19 1.57
N SER A 141 -19.84 -14.04 2.15
CA SER A 141 -20.75 -13.65 3.23
C SER A 141 -20.05 -13.22 4.51
N GLY A 142 -18.81 -13.68 4.73
CA GLY A 142 -17.97 -13.26 5.85
C GLY A 142 -17.26 -11.92 5.65
N VAL A 143 -17.36 -11.31 4.46
CA VAL A 143 -16.72 -10.03 4.16
C VAL A 143 -17.53 -8.87 4.75
N GLU A 144 -16.85 -7.95 5.42
CA GLU A 144 -17.47 -6.76 5.99
C GLU A 144 -18.14 -5.90 4.90
N TRP A 145 -19.42 -5.54 5.12
CA TRP A 145 -20.29 -4.94 4.10
C TRP A 145 -19.71 -3.67 3.44
N TYR A 146 -18.97 -2.86 4.19
CA TYR A 146 -18.42 -1.60 3.68
C TYR A 146 -17.38 -1.82 2.57
N LYS A 147 -16.74 -3.01 2.50
CA LYS A 147 -15.77 -3.36 1.44
C LYS A 147 -16.43 -3.44 0.06
N PHE A 148 -17.74 -3.68 0.01
CA PHE A 148 -18.51 -3.68 -1.23
C PHE A 148 -18.89 -2.27 -1.72
N LEU A 149 -18.70 -1.23 -0.89
CA LEU A 149 -19.00 0.15 -1.28
C LEU A 149 -18.09 0.69 -2.38
N GLY A 150 -16.96 0.03 -2.67
CA GLY A 150 -16.08 0.43 -3.77
C GLY A 150 -16.82 0.54 -5.11
N GLY A 151 -17.74 -0.39 -5.40
CA GLY A 151 -18.56 -0.33 -6.62
C GLY A 151 -19.53 0.85 -6.63
N VAL A 152 -20.15 1.15 -5.49
CA VAL A 152 -21.07 2.28 -5.32
C VAL A 152 -20.33 3.61 -5.50
N LEU A 153 -19.16 3.76 -4.87
CA LEU A 153 -18.31 4.95 -5.00
C LEU A 153 -17.80 5.12 -6.44
N GLY A 154 -17.46 4.03 -7.12
CA GLY A 154 -17.09 4.04 -8.54
C GLY A 154 -18.23 4.50 -9.45
N ALA A 155 -19.45 4.00 -9.22
CA ALA A 155 -20.64 4.42 -9.98
C ALA A 155 -20.94 5.91 -9.77
N PHE A 156 -20.89 6.38 -8.53
CA PHE A 156 -21.02 7.80 -8.19
C PHE A 156 -19.95 8.66 -8.88
N PHE A 157 -18.69 8.22 -8.87
CA PHE A 157 -17.58 8.89 -9.53
C PHE A 157 -17.84 9.04 -11.04
N ILE A 158 -18.17 7.94 -11.73
CA ILE A 158 -18.41 7.96 -13.18
C ILE A 158 -19.61 8.84 -13.54
N MET A 159 -20.71 8.74 -12.78
CA MET A 159 -21.87 9.59 -12.99
C MET A 159 -21.49 11.08 -12.83
N SER A 160 -20.74 11.41 -11.79
CA SER A 160 -20.30 12.78 -11.51
C SER A 160 -19.44 13.34 -12.64
N VAL A 161 -18.49 12.57 -13.18
CA VAL A 161 -17.65 13.04 -14.29
C VAL A 161 -18.41 13.14 -15.61
N ILE A 162 -19.33 12.21 -15.91
CA ILE A 162 -20.20 12.26 -17.10
C ILE A 162 -21.11 13.50 -17.07
N VAL A 163 -21.61 13.85 -15.88
CA VAL A 163 -22.43 15.06 -15.70
C VAL A 163 -21.58 16.32 -15.89
N SER A 164 -20.40 16.35 -15.27
CA SER A 164 -19.55 17.53 -15.18
C SER A 164 -18.81 17.86 -16.48
N VAL A 165 -18.44 16.84 -17.28
CA VAL A 165 -17.66 17.03 -18.52
C VAL A 165 -18.42 17.83 -19.59
N GLN A 166 -19.74 17.95 -19.47
CA GLN A 166 -20.55 18.79 -20.36
C GLN A 166 -20.40 20.30 -20.08
N ARG A 167 -19.86 20.67 -18.92
CA ARG A 167 -19.74 22.07 -18.46
C ARG A 167 -18.30 22.49 -18.20
N LEU A 168 -17.41 21.53 -17.98
CA LEU A 168 -16.01 21.73 -17.67
C LEU A 168 -15.14 21.15 -18.77
N SER A 169 -13.99 21.77 -19.04
CA SER A 169 -12.95 21.10 -19.81
C SER A 169 -12.48 19.85 -19.05
N ILE A 170 -11.99 18.84 -19.78
CA ILE A 170 -11.49 17.60 -19.17
C ILE A 170 -10.37 17.90 -18.17
N ALA A 171 -9.45 18.83 -18.51
CA ALA A 171 -8.37 19.25 -17.63
C ALA A 171 -8.92 19.83 -16.31
N ASN A 172 -9.92 20.70 -16.38
CA ASN A 172 -10.53 21.36 -15.22
C ASN A 172 -11.25 20.36 -14.31
N LEU A 173 -12.01 19.45 -14.92
CA LEU A 173 -12.73 18.40 -14.22
C LEU A 173 -11.76 17.46 -13.48
N LEU A 174 -10.73 16.97 -14.16
CA LEU A 174 -9.77 16.03 -13.56
C LEU A 174 -8.91 16.70 -12.48
N ALA A 175 -8.56 17.98 -12.66
CA ALA A 175 -7.91 18.79 -11.65
C ALA A 175 -8.72 18.81 -10.32
N LEU A 176 -10.03 19.05 -10.39
CA LEU A 176 -10.91 19.05 -9.21
C LEU A 176 -11.05 17.65 -8.61
N VAL A 177 -11.19 16.62 -9.44
CA VAL A 177 -11.23 15.21 -9.01
C VAL A 177 -9.96 14.85 -8.24
N ILE A 178 -8.80 15.14 -8.81
CA ILE A 178 -7.50 14.83 -8.20
C ILE A 178 -7.33 15.60 -6.89
N ALA A 179 -7.72 16.87 -6.83
CA ALA A 179 -7.69 17.66 -5.60
C ALA A 179 -8.53 16.98 -4.48
N GLY A 180 -9.77 16.58 -4.77
CA GLY A 180 -10.62 15.87 -3.82
C GLY A 180 -10.04 14.52 -3.39
N GLN A 181 -9.51 13.74 -4.33
CA GLN A 181 -8.85 12.46 -4.07
C GLN A 181 -7.65 12.62 -3.13
N LEU A 182 -6.81 13.64 -3.35
CA LEU A 182 -5.63 13.91 -2.51
C LEU A 182 -6.02 14.33 -1.09
N ILE A 183 -7.03 15.18 -0.92
CA ILE A 183 -7.51 15.59 0.40
C ILE A 183 -7.97 14.35 1.19
N ILE A 184 -8.81 13.52 0.58
CA ILE A 184 -9.32 12.31 1.24
C ILE A 184 -8.21 11.30 1.49
N ALA A 185 -7.26 11.12 0.55
CA ALA A 185 -6.12 10.25 0.74
C ALA A 185 -5.25 10.67 1.94
N LEU A 186 -5.00 11.97 2.11
CA LEU A 186 -4.26 12.49 3.27
C LEU A 186 -5.00 12.21 4.59
N VAL A 187 -6.33 12.36 4.62
CA VAL A 187 -7.14 12.02 5.80
C VAL A 187 -7.01 10.52 6.12
N TYR A 188 -7.13 9.67 5.09
CA TYR A 188 -7.06 8.21 5.25
C TYR A 188 -5.69 7.78 5.77
N ASP A 189 -4.62 8.31 5.20
CA ASP A 189 -3.25 8.03 5.62
C ASP A 189 -2.96 8.54 7.04
N HIS A 190 -3.46 9.73 7.38
CA HIS A 190 -3.21 10.34 8.69
C HIS A 190 -3.83 9.55 9.85
N PHE A 191 -5.06 9.08 9.65
CA PHE A 191 -5.81 8.34 10.66
C PHE A 191 -5.68 6.82 10.51
N GLY A 192 -4.99 6.32 9.48
CA GLY A 192 -4.89 4.87 9.21
C GLY A 192 -6.24 4.22 8.93
N LEU A 193 -7.16 4.95 8.29
CA LEU A 193 -8.52 4.46 8.05
C LEU A 193 -8.51 3.23 7.14
N LEU A 194 -9.50 2.35 7.29
CA LEU A 194 -9.66 1.13 6.50
C LEU A 194 -8.46 0.16 6.58
N GLY A 195 -7.71 0.18 7.68
CA GLY A 195 -6.55 -0.69 7.90
C GLY A 195 -5.30 -0.27 7.12
N LEU A 196 -5.27 0.95 6.59
CA LEU A 196 -4.09 1.50 5.93
C LEU A 196 -2.98 1.75 6.94
N LYS A 197 -1.73 1.65 6.48
CA LYS A 197 -0.55 1.99 7.30
C LYS A 197 -0.61 3.48 7.62
N GLN A 198 -0.77 3.80 8.90
CA GLN A 198 -0.80 5.19 9.35
C GLN A 198 0.50 5.91 8.96
N SER A 199 0.35 7.03 8.27
CA SER A 199 1.44 7.91 7.86
C SER A 199 1.08 9.34 8.26
N PRO A 200 1.82 9.95 9.22
CA PRO A 200 1.51 11.30 9.67
C PRO A 200 1.61 12.30 8.51
N ILE A 201 0.73 13.30 8.53
CA ILE A 201 0.80 14.41 7.57
C ILE A 201 2.06 15.20 7.91
N THR A 202 3.02 15.19 6.99
CA THR A 202 4.20 16.04 7.06
C THR A 202 3.94 17.35 6.32
N LEU A 203 4.67 18.39 6.70
CA LEU A 203 4.58 19.70 6.04
C LEU A 203 4.89 19.59 4.53
N THR A 204 5.79 18.69 4.14
CA THR A 204 6.13 18.39 2.75
C THR A 204 4.95 17.80 1.97
N ARG A 205 4.20 16.85 2.55
CA ARG A 205 3.02 16.26 1.90
C ARG A 205 1.90 17.27 1.74
N LEU A 206 1.70 18.11 2.77
CA LEU A 206 0.73 19.20 2.72
C LEU A 206 1.11 20.22 1.65
N ALA A 207 2.38 20.63 1.61
CA ALA A 207 2.89 21.54 0.57
C ALA A 207 2.72 20.96 -0.84
N GLY A 208 2.99 19.67 -1.04
CA GLY A 208 2.77 18.99 -2.31
C GLY A 208 1.30 18.96 -2.73
N ALA A 209 0.38 18.68 -1.79
CA ALA A 209 -1.05 18.72 -2.06
C ALA A 209 -1.53 20.14 -2.42
N VAL A 210 -1.08 21.15 -1.68
CA VAL A 210 -1.36 22.57 -1.98
C VAL A 210 -0.81 22.94 -3.35
N ALA A 211 0.41 22.53 -3.69
CA ALA A 211 1.01 22.80 -4.99
C ALA A 211 0.21 22.15 -6.14
N LEU A 212 -0.31 20.92 -5.96
CA LEU A 212 -1.18 20.28 -6.95
C LEU A 212 -2.52 21.01 -7.10
N ILE A 213 -3.12 21.49 -6.01
CA ILE A 213 -4.35 22.30 -6.05
C ILE A 213 -4.10 23.63 -6.76
N ILE A 214 -2.98 24.30 -6.47
CA ILE A 214 -2.59 25.54 -7.15
C ILE A 214 -2.33 25.26 -8.63
N GLY A 215 -1.60 24.20 -8.97
CA GLY A 215 -1.34 23.80 -10.35
C GLY A 215 -2.64 23.54 -11.12
N ALA A 216 -3.56 22.80 -10.50
CA ALA A 216 -4.93 22.63 -10.97
C ALA A 216 -5.61 23.99 -11.23
N TYR A 217 -5.65 24.88 -10.24
CA TYR A 217 -6.25 26.21 -10.40
C TYR A 217 -5.61 27.04 -11.52
N LEU A 218 -4.28 26.99 -11.66
CA LEU A 218 -3.56 27.73 -12.71
C LEU A 218 -3.87 27.19 -14.11
N ILE A 219 -3.97 25.87 -14.29
CA ILE A 219 -4.43 25.26 -15.55
C ILE A 219 -5.85 25.71 -15.90
N ASN A 220 -6.68 25.94 -14.88
CA ASN A 220 -8.06 26.38 -15.03
C ASN A 220 -8.20 27.89 -15.28
N LYS A 221 -7.15 28.69 -15.02
CA LYS A 221 -7.19 30.15 -15.12
C LYS A 221 -7.16 30.55 -16.59
N LYS A 222 -8.29 31.04 -17.10
CA LYS A 222 -8.39 31.67 -18.41
C LYS A 222 -7.60 32.98 -18.47
#